data_AF-A0A847CGU1-F1
#
_entry.id   AF-A0A847CGU1-F1
#
_cell.length_a   1.000
_cell.length_b   1.000
_cell.length_c   1.000
_cell.angle_alpha   90.00
_cell.angle_beta   90.00
_cell.angle_gamma   90.00
#
_symmetry.space_group_name_H-M   'P 1'
#
loop_
_entity.id
_entity.type
_entity.pdbx_description
1 polymer ?
#
loop_
_entity_poly.entity_id
_entity_poly.type
_entity_poly.pdbx_seq_one_letter_code
_entity_poly.pdbx_strand_id
1 'polypeptide(L)' 'QFYTANGLKGLVGKNGLVYENHDAFCLETQCFPDSPNKAEFPTCILKPGQTFTAKTIYSFNK' A
#
# COMPACT_ATOMS: atom_id res chain seq x y z
N GLN A 1 -3.62 -2.72 2.25
CA GLN A 1 -4.30 -1.47 2.61
C GLN A 1 -5.02 -0.93 1.39
N PHE A 2 -6.19 -0.31 1.60
CA PHE A 2 -6.85 0.54 0.61
C PHE A 2 -6.91 1.97 1.17
N TYR A 3 -6.39 2.92 0.42
CA TYR A 3 -6.37 4.33 0.80
C TYR A 3 -6.91 5.16 -0.36
N THR A 4 -7.93 5.98 -0.12
CA THR A 4 -8.62 6.75 -1.16
C THR A 4 -8.04 8.15 -1.31
N ALA A 5 -6.75 8.37 -1.07
CA ALA A 5 -6.13 9.70 -1.17
C ALA A 5 -6.84 10.79 -0.34
N ASN A 6 -7.38 10.43 0.83
CA ASN A 6 -8.27 11.32 1.59
C ASN A 6 -7.55 12.47 2.35
N GLY A 7 -6.28 12.74 2.02
CA GLY A 7 -5.46 13.80 2.61
C GLY A 7 -4.88 14.78 1.59
N LEU A 8 -5.17 14.62 0.28
CA LEU A 8 -4.73 15.55 -0.74
C LEU A 8 -5.50 16.87 -0.63
N LYS A 9 -4.78 17.99 -0.78
CA LYS A 9 -5.29 19.36 -0.62
C LYS A 9 -4.66 20.27 -1.67
N GLY A 10 -5.16 20.20 -2.90
CA GLY A 10 -4.66 21.03 -4.00
C GLY A 10 -3.20 20.78 -4.38
N LEU A 11 -2.78 19.52 -4.48
CA LEU A 11 -1.40 19.19 -4.86
C LEU A 11 -1.24 19.35 -6.39
N VAL A 12 -0.34 20.22 -6.84
CA VAL A 12 0.00 20.31 -8.27
C VAL A 12 0.76 19.04 -8.69
N GLY A 13 0.11 18.25 -9.52
CA GLY A 13 0.55 16.94 -10.00
C GLY A 13 1.02 16.95 -11.46
N LYS A 14 0.98 15.75 -12.06
CA LYS A 14 1.48 15.54 -13.43
C LYS A 14 0.68 16.37 -14.43
N ASN A 15 1.37 16.97 -15.41
CA ASN A 15 0.79 17.83 -16.44
C ASN A 15 0.08 19.07 -15.89
N GLY A 16 0.42 19.53 -14.68
CA GLY A 16 -0.17 20.71 -14.06
C GLY A 16 -1.58 20.50 -13.52
N LEU A 17 -2.08 19.25 -13.48
CA LEU A 17 -3.36 18.93 -12.85
C LEU A 17 -3.24 19.12 -11.34
N VAL A 18 -4.26 19.71 -10.72
CA VAL A 18 -4.34 19.82 -9.28
C VAL A 18 -5.08 18.59 -8.75
N TYR A 19 -4.42 17.80 -7.92
CA TYR A 19 -5.01 16.63 -7.27
C TYR A 19 -5.63 17.03 -5.94
N GLU A 20 -6.91 16.71 -5.82
CA GLU A 20 -7.74 16.90 -4.64
C GLU A 20 -8.03 15.57 -3.94
N ASN A 21 -8.79 15.69 -2.86
CA ASN A 21 -9.27 14.58 -2.09
C ASN A 21 -9.97 13.53 -2.99
N HIS A 22 -9.53 12.28 -2.91
CA HIS A 22 -10.10 11.15 -3.66
C HIS A 22 -9.83 11.10 -5.17
N ASP A 23 -8.95 11.94 -5.71
CA ASP A 23 -8.53 11.87 -7.12
C ASP A 23 -7.65 10.66 -7.45
N ALA A 24 -7.21 9.93 -6.43
CA ALA A 24 -6.42 8.72 -6.57
C ALA A 24 -6.79 7.70 -5.49
N PHE A 25 -6.25 6.50 -5.64
CA PHE A 25 -6.29 5.48 -4.62
C PHE A 25 -5.01 4.67 -4.60
N CYS A 26 -4.71 4.07 -3.45
CA CYS A 26 -3.60 3.14 -3.27
C CYS A 26 -4.14 1.75 -2.92
N LEU A 27 -3.58 0.73 -3.57
CA LEU A 27 -3.79 -0.68 -3.24
C LEU A 27 -2.45 -1.27 -2.80
N GLU A 28 -2.26 -1.42 -1.50
CA GLU A 28 -0.97 -1.77 -0.91
C GLU A 28 -1.00 -3.21 -0.39
N THR A 29 -0.34 -4.13 -1.10
CA THR A 29 -0.15 -5.52 -0.65
C THR A 29 0.92 -5.57 0.44
N GLN A 30 0.56 -6.03 1.64
CA GLN A 30 1.47 -6.05 2.79
C GLN A 30 0.98 -7.01 3.88
N CYS A 31 1.80 -7.23 4.91
CA CYS A 31 1.35 -7.77 6.19
C CYS A 31 0.31 -6.84 6.84
N PHE A 32 -0.44 -7.36 7.79
CA PHE A 32 -1.41 -6.54 8.50
C PHE A 32 -0.71 -5.42 9.29
N PRO A 33 -1.29 -4.21 9.35
CA PRO A 33 -0.82 -3.20 10.28
C PRO A 33 -0.75 -3.77 11.70
N ASP A 34 0.28 -3.37 12.46
CA ASP A 34 0.51 -3.81 13.85
C ASP A 34 0.86 -5.30 14.04
N SER A 35 1.16 -6.05 12.97
CA SER A 35 1.55 -7.48 13.06
C SER A 35 2.66 -7.79 14.09
N PRO A 36 3.71 -6.97 14.31
CA PRO A 36 4.71 -7.25 15.34
C PRO A 36 4.15 -7.32 16.77
N ASN A 37 3.05 -6.62 17.06
CA ASN A 37 2.45 -6.53 18.39
C ASN A 37 1.20 -7.41 18.55
N LYS A 38 0.81 -8.15 17.49
CA LYS A 38 -0.40 -8.98 17.44
C LYS A 38 0.00 -10.41 17.11
N ALA A 39 0.22 -11.22 18.15
CA ALA A 39 0.71 -12.59 18.01
C ALA A 39 -0.26 -13.50 17.21
N GLU A 40 -1.53 -13.13 17.14
CA GLU A 40 -2.57 -13.78 16.36
C GLU A 40 -2.54 -13.45 14.85
N PHE A 41 -1.82 -12.41 14.43
CA PHE A 41 -1.67 -12.07 13.01
C PHE A 41 -0.59 -12.92 12.34
N PRO A 42 -0.65 -13.12 11.00
CA PRO A 42 0.46 -13.70 10.26
C PRO A 42 1.76 -12.94 10.57
N THR A 43 2.80 -13.68 10.95
CA THR A 43 4.08 -13.05 11.31
C THR A 43 4.71 -12.34 10.12
N CYS A 44 5.27 -11.17 10.40
CA CYS A 44 6.10 -10.41 9.46
C CYS A 44 7.59 -10.44 9.83
N ILE A 45 8.00 -11.36 10.73
CA ILE A 45 9.38 -11.50 11.19
C ILE A 45 10.14 -12.46 10.27
N LEU A 46 11.26 -12.00 9.73
CA LEU A 46 12.23 -12.83 9.01
C LEU A 46 13.42 -13.15 9.92
N LYS A 47 13.77 -14.43 10.08
CA LYS A 47 14.91 -14.89 10.89
C LYS A 47 16.13 -15.22 10.02
N PRO A 48 17.34 -15.27 10.59
CA PRO A 48 18.54 -15.69 9.85
C PRO A 48 18.34 -17.04 9.15
N GLY A 49 18.80 -17.13 7.89
CA GLY A 49 18.64 -18.32 7.05
C GLY A 49 17.28 -18.48 6.36
N GLN A 50 16.31 -17.61 6.66
CA GLN A 50 15.02 -17.60 5.94
C GLN A 50 15.07 -16.69 4.71
N THR A 51 14.32 -17.07 3.68
CA THR A 51 14.11 -16.24 2.49
C THR A 51 12.73 -15.59 2.56
N PHE A 52 12.69 -14.27 2.42
CA PHE A 52 11.44 -13.54 2.23
C PHE A 52 11.09 -13.48 0.75
N THR A 53 9.84 -13.80 0.41
CA THR A 53 9.30 -13.69 -0.94
C THR A 53 7.96 -12.99 -0.91
N ALA A 54 7.78 -11.98 -1.77
CA ALA A 54 6.51 -11.32 -2.03
C ALA A 54 6.38 -11.04 -3.53
N LYS A 55 5.15 -11.10 -4.05
CA LYS A 55 4.86 -10.83 -5.46
C LYS A 55 3.53 -10.10 -5.59
N THR A 56 3.56 -8.97 -6.27
CA THR A 56 2.37 -8.16 -6.59
C THR A 56 2.32 -7.97 -8.10
N ILE A 57 1.17 -8.23 -8.69
CA ILE A 57 0.95 -8.13 -10.13
C ILE A 57 -0.26 -7.24 -10.35
N TYR A 58 -0.07 -6.12 -11.05
CA TYR A 58 -1.17 -5.33 -11.62
C TYR A 58 -1.32 -5.73 -13.08
N SER A 59 -2.46 -6.30 -13.43
CA SER A 59 -2.80 -6.67 -14.80
C SER A 59 -3.98 -5.82 -15.25
N PHE A 60 -3.85 -5.24 -16.44
CA PHE A 60 -4.86 -4.35 -17.01
C PHE A 60 -5.32 -4.94 -18.33
N ASN A 61 -6.63 -5.00 -18.52
CA ASN A 61 -7.28 -5.27 -19.79
C ASN A 61 -8.23 -4.10 -20.12
N LYS A 62 -8.68 -4.05 -21.37
CA LYS A 62 -9.66 -3.07 -21.84
C LYS A 62 -11.06 -3.61 -21.69
#